data_AF-A0A605DGQ8-F1
#
_entry.id   AF-A0A605DGQ8-F1
#
_cell.length_a   1.000
_cell.length_b   1.000
_cell.length_c   1.000
_cell.angle_alpha   90.00
_cell.angle_beta   90.00
_cell.angle_gamma   90.00
#
_symmetry.space_group_name_H-M   'P 1'
#
loop_
_entity.id
_entity.type
_entity.pdbx_description
1 polymer ?
#
loop_
_entity_poly.entity_id
_entity_poly.type
_entity_poly.pdbx_seq_one_letter_code
_entity_poly.pdbx_strand_id
1 'polypeptide(L)'
;MAITRPKSKSSQTTPSVDDFISGAPDAVKPVKGVTKGNKRQISLTITPALLEKVDEMAAKLGQSRAAVINMAIYRMVEHGVTIEP
;
A
#
# COMPACT_ATOMS: atom_id res chain seq x y z
N MET A 1 31.35 41.10 -31.32
CA MET A 1 29.88 40.94 -31.18
C MET A 1 29.61 39.81 -30.21
N ALA A 2 28.87 40.06 -29.12
CA ALA A 2 28.60 39.06 -28.08
C ALA A 2 27.21 38.44 -28.29
N ILE A 3 27.12 37.11 -28.34
CA ILE A 3 25.87 36.36 -28.47
C ILE A 3 25.34 36.07 -27.06
N THR A 4 24.26 36.72 -26.66
CA THR A 4 23.59 36.47 -25.38
C THR A 4 22.54 35.36 -25.53
N ARG A 5 22.67 34.28 -24.75
CA ARG A 5 21.67 33.20 -24.69
C ARG A 5 20.40 33.66 -23.93
N PRO A 6 19.19 33.43 -24.45
CA PRO A 6 17.96 33.72 -23.70
C PRO A 6 17.80 32.77 -22.51
N LYS A 7 17.39 33.33 -21.37
CA LYS A 7 17.15 32.61 -20.11
C LYS A 7 16.01 31.61 -20.31
N SER A 8 16.25 30.34 -19.97
CA SER A 8 15.22 29.30 -20.05
C SER A 8 14.04 29.68 -19.15
N LYS A 9 12.83 29.64 -19.71
CA LYS A 9 11.60 29.73 -18.91
C LYS A 9 11.58 28.49 -18.02
N SER A 10 11.79 28.71 -16.73
CA SER A 10 11.55 27.74 -15.68
C SER A 10 10.16 27.14 -15.84
N SER A 11 10.13 25.84 -16.14
CA SER A 11 9.19 24.86 -15.60
C SER A 11 7.88 25.47 -15.09
N GLN A 12 7.00 25.89 -16.01
CA GLN A 12 5.59 25.83 -15.70
C GLN A 12 5.27 24.35 -15.58
N THR A 13 5.11 23.88 -14.35
CA THR A 13 4.59 22.55 -14.03
C THR A 13 3.29 22.38 -14.80
N THR A 14 3.37 21.73 -15.95
CA THR A 14 2.24 21.42 -16.81
C THR A 14 1.45 20.33 -16.11
N PRO A 15 0.26 20.61 -15.55
CA PRO A 15 -0.64 19.54 -15.08
C PRO A 15 -0.98 18.55 -16.20
N SER A 16 -0.71 18.87 -17.46
CA SER A 16 -1.09 18.04 -18.61
C SER A 16 -0.18 16.87 -18.94
N VAL A 17 1.07 16.80 -18.46
CA VAL A 17 2.00 15.72 -18.87
C VAL A 17 1.73 14.45 -18.07
N ASP A 18 1.61 14.56 -16.75
CA ASP A 18 1.28 13.41 -15.89
C ASP A 18 -0.15 12.89 -16.16
N ASP A 19 -1.10 13.80 -16.42
CA ASP A 19 -2.48 13.45 -16.82
C ASP A 19 -2.52 12.77 -18.20
N PHE A 20 -1.66 13.18 -19.15
CA PHE A 20 -1.55 12.54 -20.46
C PHE A 20 -0.90 11.15 -20.37
N ILE A 21 0.16 11.01 -19.57
CA ILE A 21 0.83 9.72 -19.35
C ILE A 21 -0.08 8.75 -18.62
N SER A 22 -0.89 9.21 -17.66
CA SER A 22 -1.82 8.37 -16.90
C SER A 22 -3.14 8.06 -17.61
N GLY A 23 -3.50 8.82 -18.66
CA GLY A 23 -4.69 8.58 -19.48
C GLY A 23 -4.53 7.52 -20.57
N ALA A 24 -3.31 7.01 -20.79
CA ALA A 24 -3.05 5.99 -21.80
C ALA A 24 -3.61 4.61 -21.33
N PRO A 25 -4.17 3.78 -22.23
CA PRO A 25 -4.80 2.51 -21.87
C PRO A 25 -3.81 1.47 -21.30
N ASP A 26 -2.52 1.66 -21.52
CA ASP A 26 -1.39 0.90 -20.96
C ASP A 26 -0.86 1.48 -19.64
N ALA A 27 -1.28 2.68 -19.25
CA ALA A 27 -0.89 3.32 -17.99
C ALA A 27 -1.52 2.66 -16.75
N VAL A 28 -2.34 1.62 -16.94
CA VAL A 28 -2.88 0.79 -15.87
C VAL A 28 -1.71 0.11 -15.15
N LYS A 29 -1.27 0.73 -14.05
CA LYS A 29 -0.23 0.16 -13.19
C LYS A 29 -0.67 -1.24 -12.79
N PRO A 30 0.13 -2.29 -13.09
CA PRO A 30 -0.23 -3.65 -12.70
C PRO A 30 -0.34 -3.68 -11.18
N VAL A 31 -1.54 -3.99 -10.70
CA VAL A 31 -1.81 -4.11 -9.29
C VAL A 31 -1.01 -5.30 -8.78
N LYS A 32 -0.02 -5.05 -7.92
CA LYS A 32 0.87 -6.09 -7.39
C LYS A 32 0.09 -7.04 -6.47
N GLY A 33 0.07 -8.32 -6.81
CA GLY A 33 -0.47 -9.40 -5.97
C GLY A 33 -1.42 -10.35 -6.70
N VAL A 34 -1.58 -11.56 -6.16
CA VAL A 34 -2.53 -12.54 -6.67
C VAL A 34 -3.92 -12.26 -6.07
N THR A 35 -4.93 -12.17 -6.92
CA THR A 35 -6.33 -12.09 -6.49
C THR A 35 -6.84 -13.49 -6.16
N LYS A 36 -7.38 -13.68 -4.96
CA LYS A 36 -8.01 -14.92 -4.52
C LYS A 36 -9.49 -14.66 -4.25
N GLY A 37 -10.32 -14.91 -5.26
CA GLY A 37 -11.72 -14.48 -5.28
C GLY A 37 -11.80 -12.96 -5.13
N ASN A 38 -12.60 -12.48 -4.18
CA ASN A 38 -12.78 -11.04 -3.90
C ASN A 38 -11.69 -10.44 -2.99
N LYS A 39 -10.67 -11.22 -2.61
CA LYS A 39 -9.60 -10.79 -1.68
C LYS A 39 -8.26 -10.69 -2.41
N ARG A 40 -7.40 -9.79 -1.95
CA ARG A 40 -6.01 -9.70 -2.42
C ARG A 40 -5.08 -10.42 -1.46
N GLN A 41 -4.14 -11.20 -2.01
CA GLN A 41 -3.06 -11.77 -1.22
C GLN A 41 -1.99 -10.70 -0.96
N ILE A 42 -1.57 -10.60 0.30
CA ILE A 42 -0.46 -9.74 0.72
C ILE A 42 0.64 -10.59 1.35
N SER A 43 1.90 -10.18 1.17
CA SER A 43 3.04 -10.72 1.90
C SER A 43 3.35 -9.76 3.05
N LEU A 44 3.49 -10.30 4.26
CA LEU A 44 3.82 -9.54 5.46
C LEU A 44 5.04 -10.19 6.13
N THR A 45 6.05 -9.38 6.44
CA THR A 45 7.20 -9.80 7.23
C THR A 45 6.95 -9.40 8.69
N ILE A 46 7.01 -10.37 9.61
CA ILE A 46 6.88 -10.15 11.05
C ILE A 46 7.95 -10.92 11.82
N THR A 47 8.20 -10.51 13.05
CA THR A 47 9.16 -11.21 13.92
C THR A 47 8.62 -12.59 14.31
N PRO A 48 9.48 -13.61 14.44
CA PRO A 48 9.04 -14.96 14.85
C PRO A 48 8.30 -14.96 16.19
N ALA A 49 8.79 -14.18 17.15
CA ALA A 49 8.17 -14.05 18.47
C ALA A 49 6.76 -13.44 18.42
N LEU A 50 6.47 -12.53 17.49
CA LEU A 50 5.13 -11.99 17.30
C LEU A 50 4.22 -13.02 16.60
N LEU A 51 4.76 -13.73 15.62
CA LEU A 51 4.03 -14.78 14.91
C LEU A 51 3.56 -15.89 15.86
N GLU A 52 4.43 -16.35 16.77
CA GLU A 52 4.08 -17.35 17.80
C GLU A 52 2.93 -16.89 18.68
N LYS A 53 2.95 -15.64 19.15
CA LYS A 53 1.86 -15.07 19.96
C LYS A 53 0.53 -15.04 19.21
N VAL A 54 0.56 -14.75 17.91
CA VAL A 54 -0.64 -14.78 17.07
C VAL A 54 -1.17 -16.21 16.93
N ASP A 55 -0.29 -17.20 16.78
CA ASP A 55 -0.67 -18.60 16.69
C ASP A 55 -1.28 -19.15 17.98
N GLU A 56 -0.70 -18.81 19.13
CA GLU A 56 -1.26 -19.16 20.43
C GLU A 56 -2.66 -18.55 20.61
N MET A 57 -2.84 -17.28 20.21
CA MET A 57 -4.14 -16.62 20.25
C MET A 57 -5.15 -17.30 19.32
N ALA A 58 -4.72 -17.67 18.11
CA ALA A 58 -5.55 -18.38 17.14
C ALA A 58 -6.00 -19.75 17.69
N ALA A 59 -5.09 -20.51 18.31
CA ALA A 59 -5.39 -21.79 18.94
C ALA A 59 -6.40 -21.63 20.09
N LYS A 60 -6.23 -20.63 20.96
CA LYS A 60 -7.16 -20.33 22.07
C LYS A 60 -8.57 -19.97 21.58
N LEU A 61 -8.66 -19.26 20.46
CA LEU A 61 -9.94 -18.83 19.87
C LEU A 61 -10.57 -19.89 18.94
N GLY A 62 -9.87 -21.00 18.64
CA GLY A 62 -10.30 -21.98 17.64
C GLY A 62 -10.40 -21.40 16.23
N GLN A 63 -9.59 -20.38 15.93
CA GLN A 63 -9.60 -19.67 14.65
C GLN A 63 -8.33 -19.94 13.87
N SER A 64 -8.37 -19.71 12.56
CA SER A 64 -7.12 -19.71 11.76
C SER A 64 -6.29 -18.47 12.06
N ARG A 65 -4.96 -18.57 11.91
CA ARG A 65 -4.03 -17.43 11.98
C ARG A 65 -4.50 -16.26 11.12
N ALA A 66 -4.90 -16.53 9.88
CA ALA A 66 -5.39 -15.51 8.96
C ALA A 66 -6.67 -14.83 9.44
N ALA A 67 -7.58 -15.56 10.11
CA ALA A 67 -8.80 -14.99 10.68
C ALA A 67 -8.49 -14.03 11.84
N VAL A 68 -7.56 -14.40 12.73
CA VAL A 68 -7.12 -13.52 13.83
C VAL A 68 -6.47 -12.24 13.29
N ILE A 69 -5.59 -12.35 12.29
CA ILE A 69 -4.96 -11.19 11.65
C ILE A 69 -6.03 -10.29 11.01
N ASN A 70 -6.98 -10.85 10.26
CA ASN A 70 -8.06 -10.08 9.65
C ASN A 70 -8.95 -9.41 10.71
N MET A 71 -9.25 -10.09 11.81
CA MET A 71 -10.04 -9.53 12.91
C MET A 71 -9.33 -8.34 13.55
N ALA A 72 -8.01 -8.45 13.79
CA ALA A 72 -7.22 -7.36 14.33
C ALA A 72 -7.20 -6.14 13.39
N ILE A 73 -7.00 -6.37 12.07
CA ILE A 73 -7.04 -5.31 11.07
C ILE A 73 -8.42 -4.65 11.03
N TYR A 74 -9.50 -5.44 11.03
CA TYR A 74 -10.87 -4.91 11.02
C TYR A 74 -11.13 -4.02 12.24
N ARG A 75 -10.79 -4.50 13.45
CA ARG A 75 -10.96 -3.71 14.67
C ARG A 75 -10.13 -2.43 14.64
N MET A 76 -8.90 -2.50 14.13
CA MET A 76 -8.03 -1.33 14.00
C MET A 76 -8.61 -0.28 13.05
N VAL A 77 -9.20 -0.70 11.92
CA VAL A 77 -9.77 0.22 10.93
C VAL A 77 -11.09 0.82 11.41
N GLU A 78 -11.98 0.01 12.00
CA GLU A 78 -13.32 0.46 12.39
C GLU A 78 -13.35 1.20 13.73
N HIS A 79 -12.51 0.80 14.68
CA HIS A 79 -12.53 1.35 16.04
C HIS A 79 -11.29 2.19 16.36
N GLY A 80 -10.31 2.24 15.46
CA GLY A 80 -9.02 2.88 15.69
C GLY A 80 -8.11 2.06 16.62
N VAL A 81 -6.86 2.49 16.70
CA VAL A 81 -5.89 2.02 17.70
C VAL A 81 -5.18 3.25 18.26
N THR A 82 -5.10 3.35 19.58
CA THR A 82 -4.16 4.26 20.25
C THR A 82 -2.76 3.73 20.07
N ILE A 83 -2.02 4.32 19.13
CA ILE A 83 -0.59 4.08 18.96
C ILE A 83 0.10 5.10 19.87
N GLU A 84 0.53 4.66 21.06
CA GLU A 84 1.41 5.49 21.88
C GLU A 84 2.78 5.60 21.19
N PRO A 85 3.34 6.83 21.08
CA PRO A 85 4.59 7.08 20.36
C PRO A 85 5.83 6.54 21.07
#